data_AF-A0A1A8FS23-F1
#
_entry.id   AF-A0A1A8FS23-F1
#
_cell.length_a   1.000
_cell.length_b   1.000
_cell.length_c   1.000
_cell.angle_alpha   90.00
_cell.angle_beta   90.00
_cell.angle_gamma   90.00
#
_symmetry.space_group_name_H-M   'P 1'
#
loop_
_entity.id
_entity.type
_entity.pdbx_description
1 polymer ?
#
loop_
_entity_poly.entity_id
_entity_poly.type
_entity_poly.pdbx_seq_one_letter_code
_entity_poly.pdbx_strand_id
1 'polypeptide(L)'
;YAAAEGLIGVNLWPDKPARQYLLCPRSMFFEFLPESSLDEESPQTLLMEEVKEGDSYELVVTNASGLFRYRIGDIVKLVGFHNQCPIVE
;
A
#
# COMPACT_ATOMS: atom_id res chain seq x y z
N TYR A 1 5.17 -8.52 5.24
CA TYR A 1 3.88 -8.61 4.54
C TYR A 1 4.16 -8.85 3.06
N ALA A 2 3.67 -9.96 2.53
CA ALA A 2 3.84 -10.37 1.15
C ALA A 2 2.62 -11.19 0.71
N ALA A 3 2.38 -11.24 -0.59
CA ALA A 3 1.29 -11.98 -1.20
C ALA A 3 1.78 -12.65 -2.50
N ALA A 4 0.88 -13.26 -3.27
CA ALA A 4 1.24 -13.94 -4.51
C ALA A 4 1.83 -12.99 -5.56
N GLU A 5 1.50 -11.70 -5.46
CA GLU A 5 1.93 -10.58 -6.31
C GLU A 5 3.39 -10.17 -6.03
N GLY A 6 3.92 -10.51 -4.85
CA GLY A 6 5.31 -10.28 -4.44
C GLY A 6 5.47 -9.69 -3.03
N LEU A 7 6.65 -9.12 -2.76
CA LEU A 7 6.97 -8.49 -1.47
C LEU A 7 6.32 -7.10 -1.39
N ILE A 8 5.45 -6.90 -0.40
CA ILE A 8 4.72 -5.63 -0.23
C ILE A 8 5.42 -4.74 0.80
N GLY A 9 5.74 -5.29 1.97
CA GLY A 9 6.40 -4.53 3.03
C GLY A 9 7.15 -5.35 4.08
N VAL A 10 8.09 -4.69 4.76
CA VAL A 10 8.96 -5.28 5.79
C VAL A 10 8.70 -4.57 7.11
N ASN A 11 8.53 -5.35 8.19
CA ASN A 11 8.43 -4.78 9.53
C ASN A 11 9.83 -4.40 10.03
N LEU A 12 10.11 -3.10 10.11
CA LEU A 12 11.37 -2.57 10.66
C LEU A 12 11.34 -2.38 12.19
N TRP A 13 10.18 -2.55 12.82
CA TRP A 13 9.97 -2.34 14.26
C TRP A 13 9.33 -3.59 14.90
N PRO A 14 10.02 -4.74 14.90
CA PRO A 14 9.47 -6.00 15.42
C PRO A 14 9.14 -5.96 16.92
N ASP A 15 9.74 -5.05 17.68
CA ASP A 15 9.51 -4.90 19.12
C ASP A 15 8.23 -4.11 19.46
N LYS A 16 7.60 -3.45 18.48
CA LYS A 16 6.34 -2.73 18.71
C LYS A 16 5.17 -3.72 18.80
N PRO A 17 4.18 -3.45 19.67
CA PRO A 17 2.97 -4.29 19.75
C PRO A 17 2.12 -4.22 18.47
N ALA A 18 2.06 -3.04 17.83
CA ALA A 18 1.40 -2.87 16.54
C ALA A 18 2.28 -3.43 15.42
N ARG A 19 1.69 -4.24 14.53
CA ARG A 19 2.38 -4.81 13.37
C ARG A 19 2.35 -3.81 12.23
N GLN A 20 3.45 -3.06 12.10
CA GLN A 20 3.62 -2.05 11.06
C GLN A 20 4.60 -2.54 10.00
N TYR A 21 4.34 -2.23 8.73
CA TYR A 21 5.20 -2.62 7.62
C TYR A 21 5.59 -1.39 6.80
N LEU A 22 6.88 -1.22 6.56
CA LEU A 22 7.39 -0.26 5.58
C LEU A 22 7.19 -0.84 4.18
N LEU A 23 6.50 -0.13 3.29
CA LEU A 23 6.33 -0.57 1.92
C LEU A 23 7.68 -0.68 1.18
N CYS A 24 7.75 -1.56 0.19
CA CYS A 24 8.95 -1.83 -0.58
C CYS A 24 8.79 -1.38 -2.04
N PRO A 25 8.89 -0.07 -2.35
CA PRO A 25 8.64 0.48 -3.69
C PRO A 25 9.59 -0.05 -4.79
N ARG A 26 10.71 -0.68 -4.40
CA ARG A 26 11.60 -1.37 -5.35
C ARG A 26 11.03 -2.73 -5.81
N SER A 27 10.15 -3.35 -5.03
CA SER A 27 9.57 -4.65 -5.38
C SER A 27 8.50 -4.53 -6.46
N MET A 28 7.68 -3.49 -6.39
CA MET A 28 6.62 -3.18 -7.34
C MET A 28 6.17 -1.73 -7.17
N PHE A 29 5.47 -1.21 -8.18
CA PHE A 29 4.84 0.10 -8.10
C PHE A 29 3.49 -0.02 -7.39
N PHE A 30 3.22 0.93 -6.50
CA PHE A 30 2.01 0.98 -5.68
C PHE A 30 1.20 2.24 -6.00
N GLU A 31 -0.06 2.03 -6.29
CA GLU A 31 -1.14 3.01 -6.32
C GLU A 31 -2.04 2.75 -5.11
N PHE A 32 -2.68 3.81 -4.61
CA PHE A 32 -3.53 3.76 -3.43
C PHE A 32 -4.95 4.16 -3.80
N LEU A 33 -5.89 3.22 -3.70
CA LEU A 33 -7.30 3.47 -3.95
C LEU A 33 -7.97 3.80 -2.60
N PRO A 34 -8.46 5.04 -2.37
CA PRO A 34 -9.13 5.38 -1.12
C PRO A 34 -10.30 4.43 -0.81
N GLU A 35 -10.40 3.97 0.44
CA GLU A 35 -11.48 3.06 0.87
C GLU A 35 -12.87 3.67 0.60
N SER A 36 -13.02 4.99 0.72
CA SER A 36 -14.26 5.71 0.43
C SER A 36 -14.70 5.66 -1.04
N SER A 37 -13.80 5.29 -1.95
CA SER A 37 -14.00 5.32 -3.40
C SER A 37 -14.09 3.92 -4.02
N LEU A 38 -14.11 2.85 -3.21
CA LEU A 38 -14.09 1.47 -3.71
C LEU A 38 -15.27 1.10 -4.62
N ASP A 39 -16.43 1.73 -4.39
CA ASP A 39 -17.69 1.49 -5.11
C ASP A 39 -17.90 2.43 -6.30
N GLU A 40 -16.96 3.35 -6.57
CA GLU A 40 -17.05 4.23 -7.73
C GLU A 40 -16.82 3.42 -9.02
N GLU A 41 -17.52 3.80 -10.09
CA GLU A 41 -17.39 3.12 -11.40
C GLU A 41 -15.98 3.30 -12.01
N SER A 42 -15.34 4.44 -11.71
CA SER A 42 -13.99 4.75 -12.18
C SER A 42 -13.21 5.48 -11.08
N PRO A 43 -12.73 4.74 -10.06
CA PRO A 43 -12.11 5.38 -8.92
C PRO A 43 -10.73 5.89 -9.28
N GLN A 44 -10.38 7.05 -8.72
CA GLN A 44 -9.06 7.64 -8.85
C GLN A 44 -8.12 7.05 -7.81
N THR A 45 -6.97 6.55 -8.28
CA THR A 45 -5.88 6.14 -7.40
C THR A 45 -4.97 7.33 -7.10
N LEU A 46 -4.34 7.27 -5.94
CA LEU A 46 -3.34 8.21 -5.47
C LEU A 46 -1.94 7.61 -5.60
N LEU A 47 -0.95 8.47 -5.78
CA LEU A 47 0.46 8.14 -5.68
C LEU A 47 0.92 8.14 -4.21
N MET A 48 2.13 7.63 -3.99
CA MET A 48 2.73 7.46 -2.67
C MET A 48 2.90 8.78 -1.89
N GLU A 49 3.07 9.89 -2.59
CA GLU A 49 3.20 11.23 -2.02
C GLU A 49 1.85 11.91 -1.72
N GLU A 50 0.75 11.35 -2.20
CA GLU A 50 -0.60 11.93 -2.08
C GLU A 50 -1.41 11.33 -0.92
N VAL A 51 -0.95 10.20 -0.36
CA VAL A 51 -1.62 9.51 0.76
C VAL A 51 -1.49 10.28 2.08
N LYS A 52 -2.47 10.08 2.96
CA LYS A 52 -2.59 10.80 4.24
C LYS A 52 -2.61 9.83 5.40
N GLU A 53 -1.90 10.20 6.47
CA GLU A 53 -1.87 9.40 7.69
C GLU A 53 -3.27 9.34 8.33
N GLY A 54 -3.68 8.15 8.74
CA GLY A 54 -5.00 7.88 9.30
C GLY A 54 -6.02 7.33 8.30
N ASP A 55 -5.81 7.56 7.00
CA ASP A 55 -6.70 7.08 5.94
C ASP A 55 -6.38 5.62 5.55
N SER A 56 -7.40 4.92 5.05
CA SER A 56 -7.32 3.55 4.57
C SER A 56 -7.36 3.50 3.04
N TYR A 57 -6.58 2.60 2.47
CA TYR A 57 -6.45 2.44 1.03
C TYR A 57 -6.41 0.98 0.63
N GLU A 58 -7.05 0.63 -0.48
CA GLU A 58 -6.74 -0.61 -1.18
C GLU A 58 -5.45 -0.43 -1.99
N LEU A 59 -4.57 -1.41 -1.92
CA LEU A 59 -3.36 -1.43 -2.75
C LEU A 59 -3.67 -1.88 -4.17
N VAL A 60 -3.26 -1.05 -5.13
CA VAL A 60 -3.26 -1.35 -6.56
C VAL A 60 -1.81 -1.47 -7.02
N VAL A 61 -1.44 -2.57 -7.65
CA VAL A 61 -0.02 -2.86 -7.96
C VAL A 61 0.25 -3.04 -9.45
N THR A 62 1.44 -2.58 -9.83
CA THR A 62 2.05 -2.89 -11.13
C THR A 62 3.43 -3.52 -10.90
N ASN A 63 3.67 -4.71 -11.48
CA ASN A 63 4.91 -5.45 -11.27
C ASN A 63 5.53 -5.99 -12.58
N ALA A 64 6.76 -6.47 -12.48
CA ALA A 64 7.51 -7.02 -13.62
C ALA A 64 6.97 -8.37 -14.14
N SER A 65 6.05 -9.00 -13.41
CA SER A 65 5.44 -10.30 -13.75
C SER A 65 4.17 -10.14 -14.59
N GLY A 66 3.81 -8.92 -15.00
CA GLY A 66 2.68 -8.65 -15.89
C GLY A 66 1.39 -8.27 -15.21
N LEU A 67 1.41 -7.97 -13.90
CA LEU A 67 0.28 -7.31 -13.25
C LEU A 67 0.34 -5.82 -13.55
N PHE A 68 -0.75 -5.26 -14.08
CA PHE A 68 -0.88 -3.84 -14.39
C PHE A 68 -2.14 -3.29 -13.74
N ARG A 69 -1.98 -2.32 -12.84
CA ARG A 69 -3.06 -1.75 -12.02
C ARG A 69 -3.94 -2.84 -11.38
N TYR A 70 -3.31 -3.89 -10.88
CA TYR A 70 -4.01 -5.02 -10.28
C TYR A 70 -4.43 -4.67 -8.85
N ARG A 71 -5.74 -4.73 -8.59
CA ARG A 71 -6.34 -4.57 -7.26
C ARG A 71 -6.04 -5.81 -6.41
N ILE A 72 -5.25 -5.65 -5.35
CA ILE A 72 -4.91 -6.75 -4.45
C ILE A 72 -6.12 -7.15 -3.59
N GLY A 73 -7.03 -6.22 -3.31
CA GLY A 73 -8.16 -6.40 -2.39
C GLY A 73 -7.81 -6.17 -0.91
N ASP A 74 -6.53 -6.04 -0.57
CA ASP A 74 -6.10 -5.73 0.79
C ASP A 74 -6.29 -4.24 1.09
N ILE A 75 -7.05 -3.95 2.16
CA ILE A 75 -7.18 -2.60 2.73
C ILE A 75 -6.10 -2.43 3.80
N VAL A 76 -5.28 -1.40 3.62
CA VAL A 76 -4.21 -1.05 4.55
C VAL A 76 -4.41 0.37 5.06
N LYS A 77 -4.09 0.61 6.33
CA LYS A 77 -4.16 1.95 6.90
C LYS A 77 -2.79 2.60 6.93
N LEU A 78 -2.70 3.84 6.48
CA LEU A 78 -1.46 4.60 6.56
C LEU A 78 -1.25 5.09 8.01
N VAL A 79 -0.15 4.69 8.63
CA VAL A 79 0.17 5.03 10.03
C VAL A 79 1.40 5.94 10.17
N GLY A 80 1.93 6.39 9.04
CA GLY A 80 3.01 7.37 8.99
C GLY A 80 3.99 7.07 7.86
N PHE A 81 5.18 7.67 7.96
CA PHE A 81 6.22 7.57 6.95
C PHE A 81 7.58 7.31 7.59
N HIS A 82 8.40 6.49 6.92
CA HIS A 82 9.84 6.42 7.17
C HIS A 82 10.55 7.13 6.01
N ASN A 83 11.08 8.31 6.29
CA ASN A 83 11.46 9.28 5.25
C ASN A 83 10.23 9.61 4.39
N GLN A 84 10.24 9.27 3.11
CA GLN A 84 9.11 9.47 2.19
C GLN A 84 8.33 8.18 1.93
N CYS A 85 8.69 7.07 2.58
CA CYS A 85 8.09 5.77 2.30
C CYS A 85 6.98 5.43 3.31
N PRO A 86 5.77 5.09 2.84
CA PRO A 86 4.62 4.74 3.68
C PRO A 86 4.89 3.59 4.64
N ILE A 87 4.44 3.77 5.87
CA ILE A 87 4.28 2.73 6.87
C ILE A 87 2.80 2.39 6.94
N VAL A 88 2.48 1.10 6.80
CA VAL A 88 1.10 0.61 6.79
C VAL A 88 0.86 -0.43 7.88
N GLU A 89 -0.38 -0.51 8.36
CA GLU A 89 -0.89 -1.58 9.23
C GLU A 89 -2.05 -2.35 8.58
#